data_AF-A0A432FU43-F1
#
_entry.id   AF-A0A432FU43-F1
#
_cell.length_a   1.000
_cell.length_b   1.000
_cell.length_c   1.000
_cell.angle_alpha   90.00
_cell.angle_beta   90.00
_cell.angle_gamma   90.00
#
_symmetry.space_group_name_H-M   'P 1'
#
loop_
_entity.id
_entity.type
_entity.pdbx_description
1 polymer ?
#
loop_
_entity_poly.entity_id
_entity_poly.type
_entity_poly.pdbx_seq_one_letter_code
_entity_poly.pdbx_strand_id
1 'polypeptide(L)' 'MNTISIISFVLATGAVAFFTYRIVHGMRKSDNASEEYFTGDRALAWPVVAGSLLLTNLSTEQLGRAKWLRIWG' A
#
# COMPACT_ATOMS: atom_id res chain seq x y z
N MET A 1 10.90 19.09 -20.54
CA MET A 1 10.14 18.17 -19.66
C MET A 1 9.47 17.15 -20.55
N ASN A 2 9.62 15.85 -20.25
CA ASN A 2 9.05 14.81 -21.10
C ASN A 2 7.52 14.83 -20.95
N THR A 3 6.79 15.20 -22.00
CA THR A 3 5.31 15.31 -21.98
C THR A 3 4.65 14.01 -21.53
N ILE A 4 5.25 12.87 -21.87
CA ILE A 4 4.82 11.53 -21.43
C ILE A 4 4.82 11.43 -19.90
N SER A 5 5.82 11.98 -19.20
CA SER A 5 5.92 11.93 -17.74
C SER A 5 4.82 12.73 -17.05
N ILE A 6 4.43 13.88 -17.63
CA ILE A 6 3.34 14.71 -17.10
C ILE A 6 2.01 13.99 -17.30
N ILE A 7 1.78 13.43 -18.49
CA ILE A 7 0.55 12.69 -18.80
C ILE A 7 0.44 11.45 -17.91
N SER A 8 1.51 10.67 -17.75
CA SER A 8 1.50 9.48 -16.88
C SER A 8 1.26 9.84 -15.42
N PHE A 9 1.81 10.97 -14.95
CA PHE A 9 1.58 11.46 -13.60
C PHE A 9 0.12 11.82 -13.38
N VAL A 10 -0.46 12.66 -14.24
CA VAL A 10 -1.86 13.08 -14.12
C VAL A 10 -2.82 11.90 -14.25
N LEU A 11 -2.56 10.97 -15.18
CA LEU A 11 -3.38 9.76 -15.34
C LEU A 11 -3.30 8.84 -14.12
N ALA A 12 -2.11 8.58 -13.59
CA ALA A 12 -1.95 7.73 -12.40
C ALA A 12 -2.61 8.38 -11.18
N THR A 13 -2.37 9.67 -10.93
CA THR A 13 -2.97 10.41 -9.82
C THR A 13 -4.50 10.47 -9.95
N GLY A 14 -5.01 10.77 -11.15
CA GLY A 14 -6.45 10.81 -11.42
C GLY A 14 -7.12 9.44 -11.25
N ALA A 15 -6.47 8.37 -11.71
CA ALA A 15 -6.98 7.01 -11.55
C ALA A 15 -7.07 6.64 -10.06
N VAL A 16 -6.00 6.85 -9.28
CA VAL A 16 -6.01 6.59 -7.83
C VAL A 16 -7.13 7.37 -7.16
N ALA A 17 -7.26 8.67 -7.44
CA ALA A 17 -8.31 9.51 -6.86
C ALA A 17 -9.72 8.98 -7.20
N PHE A 18 -9.96 8.60 -8.45
CA PHE A 18 -11.25 8.08 -8.90
C PHE A 18 -11.58 6.73 -8.23
N PHE A 19 -10.65 5.78 -8.23
CA PHE A 19 -10.85 4.46 -7.63
C PHE A 19 -11.06 4.56 -6.11
N THR A 20 -10.22 5.32 -5.41
CA THR A 20 -10.36 5.55 -3.97
C THR A 20 -11.71 6.17 -3.65
N TYR A 21 -12.13 7.21 -4.39
CA TYR A 21 -13.44 7.82 -4.18
C TYR A 21 -14.58 6.83 -4.38
N ARG A 22 -14.56 6.03 -5.46
CA ARG A 22 -15.60 5.04 -5.73
C ARG A 22 -15.70 3.96 -4.65
N ILE A 23 -14.56 3.50 -4.13
CA ILE A 23 -14.52 2.49 -3.05
C ILE A 23 -15.02 3.11 -1.73
N VAL A 24 -14.48 4.28 -1.36
CA VAL A 24 -14.77 4.94 -0.08
C VAL A 24 -16.20 5.47 -0.03
N HIS A 25 -16.75 5.97 -1.13
CA HIS A 25 -18.10 6.51 -1.19
C HIS A 25 -19.17 5.46 -0.92
N GLY A 26 -18.90 4.17 -1.21
CA GLY A 26 -19.78 3.06 -0.88
C GLY A 26 -19.64 2.53 0.54
N MET A 27 -18.63 2.99 1.30
CA MET A 27 -18.42 2.54 2.68
C MET A 27 -19.43 3.20 3.60
N ARG A 28 -20.23 2.38 4.31
CA ARG A 28 -21.15 2.86 5.33
C ARG A 28 -20.35 3.52 6.44
N LYS A 29 -20.74 4.74 6.82
CA LYS A 29 -20.20 5.41 8.02
C LYS A 29 -20.62 4.57 9.23
N SER A 30 -19.66 3.89 9.85
CA SER A 30 -19.89 3.10 11.07
C SER A 30 -19.93 4.05 12.27
N ASP A 31 -20.98 3.95 13.09
CA ASP A 31 -21.21 4.84 14.24
C ASP A 31 -20.18 4.65 15.37
N ASN A 32 -19.42 3.54 15.35
CA ASN A 32 -18.37 3.22 16.33
C ASN A 32 -17.07 2.77 15.64
N ALA A 33 -16.31 3.73 15.10
CA ALA A 33 -15.02 3.48 14.43
C ALA A 33 -14.00 2.71 15.30
N SER A 34 -14.08 2.86 16.63
CA SER A 34 -13.19 2.19 17.58
C SER A 34 -13.39 0.68 17.57
N GLU A 35 -14.63 0.20 17.54
CA GLU A 35 -14.91 -1.23 17.62
C GLU A 35 -14.49 -1.93 16.32
N GLU A 36 -14.76 -1.33 15.15
CA GLU A 36 -14.38 -1.87 13.84
C GLU A 36 -12.85 -1.83 13.60
N TYR A 37 -12.15 -0.81 14.11
CA TYR A 37 -10.69 -0.69 14.04
C TYR A 37 -9.97 -1.73 14.92
N PHE A 38 -10.55 -2.13 16.05
CA PHE A 38 -9.94 -3.08 17.00
C PHE A 38 -10.46 -4.53 16.87
N THR A 39 -11.72 -4.74 16.47
CA THR A 39 -12.29 -6.10 16.27
C THR A 39 -12.21 -6.59 14.83
N GLY A 40 -11.91 -5.69 13.87
CA GLY A 40 -11.53 -5.98 12.49
C GLY A 40 -12.18 -7.24 11.94
N ASP A 41 -13.51 -7.21 11.83
CA ASP A 41 -14.46 -8.32 11.65
C ASP A 41 -13.89 -9.55 10.90
N ARG A 42 -13.08 -10.34 11.63
CA ARG A 42 -12.23 -11.46 11.17
C ARG A 42 -11.07 -11.05 10.25
N ALA A 43 -9.94 -10.79 10.90
CA ALA A 43 -8.59 -10.95 10.38
C ALA A 43 -8.40 -10.38 8.97
N LEU A 44 -8.08 -9.07 8.93
CA LEU A 44 -7.31 -8.40 7.89
C LEU A 44 -6.81 -9.42 6.85
N ALA A 45 -7.47 -9.49 5.69
CA ALA A 45 -7.35 -10.63 4.77
C ALA A 45 -5.90 -11.11 4.65
N TRP A 46 -5.66 -12.43 4.60
CA TRP A 46 -4.31 -13.02 4.59
C TRP A 46 -3.27 -12.31 3.66
N PRO A 47 -3.64 -11.68 2.51
CA PRO A 47 -2.69 -10.92 1.70
C PRO A 47 -2.19 -9.64 2.40
N VAL A 48 -3.01 -9.00 3.22
CA VAL A 48 -2.65 -7.79 3.97
C VAL A 48 -1.69 -8.13 5.10
N VAL A 49 -1.92 -9.24 5.81
CA VAL A 49 -1.01 -9.73 6.87
C VAL A 49 0.32 -10.18 6.28
N ALA A 50 0.29 -11.00 5.22
CA ALA A 50 1.50 -11.45 4.52
C ALA A 50 2.26 -10.26 3.91
N GLY A 51 1.55 -9.31 3.29
CA GLY A 51 2.14 -8.09 2.73
C GLY A 51 2.78 -7.20 3.79
N SER A 52 2.13 -7.00 4.93
CA SER A 52 2.68 -6.23 6.05
C SER A 52 3.94 -6.89 6.61
N LEU A 53 3.93 -8.21 6.79
CA LEU A 53 5.11 -8.98 7.23
C LEU A 53 6.24 -8.93 6.20
N LEU A 54 5.94 -9.04 4.89
CA LEU A 54 6.92 -8.92 3.82
C LEU A 54 7.51 -7.50 3.74
N LEU A 55 6.70 -6.46 3.85
CA LEU A 55 7.15 -5.06 3.84
C LEU A 55 7.94 -4.68 5.10
N THR A 56 7.59 -5.27 6.25
CA THR A 56 8.36 -5.11 7.50
C THR A 56 9.68 -5.87 7.42
N ASN A 57 9.72 -7.02 6.74
CA ASN A 57 10.93 -7.81 6.54
C ASN A 57 11.85 -7.23 5.45
N LEU A 58 11.26 -6.59 4.41
CA LEU A 58 11.93 -5.72 3.44
C LEU A 58 12.33 -4.38 4.09
N SER A 59 12.98 -4.45 5.24
CA SER A 59 13.78 -3.36 5.76
C SER A 59 14.81 -2.98 4.69
N THR A 60 15.03 -1.68 4.53
CA THR A 60 16.09 -1.08 3.70
C THR A 60 17.46 -1.76 3.88
N GLU A 61 17.67 -2.42 5.02
CA GLU A 61 18.84 -3.26 5.29
C GLU A 61 18.95 -4.50 4.42
N GLN A 62 17.86 -5.19 4.06
CA GLN A 62 17.93 -6.39 3.22
C GLN A 62 18.22 -6.05 1.76
N LEU A 63 17.62 -4.97 1.24
CA LEU A 63 17.87 -4.46 -0.11
C LEU A 63 19.32 -3.96 -0.27
N GLY A 64 19.86 -3.32 0.77
CA GLY A 64 21.27 -2.92 0.81
C GLY A 64 22.21 -4.12 0.99
N ARG A 65 21.98 -4.96 2.00
CA ARG A 65 22.85 -6.10 2.35
C ARG A 65 22.97 -7.13 1.24
N ALA A 66 21.88 -7.44 0.53
CA ALA A 66 21.91 -8.34 -0.62
C ALA A 66 22.75 -7.79 -1.78
N LYS A 67 22.81 -6.46 -1.92
CA LYS A 67 23.65 -5.79 -2.92
C LYS A 67 25.12 -5.77 -2.50
N TRP A 68 25.43 -5.57 -1.23
CA TRP A 68 26.80 -5.54 -0.71
C TRP A 68 27.46 -6.92 -0.68
N LEU A 69 26.74 -7.99 -0.31
CA LEU A 69 27.25 -9.37 -0.34
C LEU A 69 27.59 -9.87 -1.75
N ARG A 70 26.96 -9.32 -2.80
CA ARG A 70 27.28 -9.63 -4.20
C ARG A 70 28.48 -8.83 -4.74
N ILE A 71 28.79 -7.69 -4.14
CA ILE A 71 29.91 -6.81 -4.57
C ILE A 71 31.22 -7.21 -3.88
N TRP A 72 31.13 -7.78 -2.67
CA TRP A 72 32.29 -8.12 -1.84
C TRP A 72 32.46 -9.63 -1.57
N GLY A 73 31.68 -10.48 -2.25
CA GLY A 73 31.73 -11.95 -2.16
C GLY A 73 32.25 -12.59 -3.42
#